data_AF-A0A512NS09-F1
#
_entry.id   AF-A0A512NS09-F1
#
_cell.length_a   1.000
_cell.length_b   1.000
_cell.length_c   1.000
_cell.angle_alpha   90.00
_cell.angle_beta   90.00
_cell.angle_gamma   90.00
#
_symmetry.space_group_name_H-M   'P 1'
#
loop_
_entity.id
_entity.type
_entity.pdbx_description
1 polymer ?
#
loop_
_entity_poly.entity_id
_entity_poly.type
_entity_poly.pdbx_seq_one_letter_code
_entity_poly.pdbx_strand_id
1 'polypeptide(L)'
;MRDWLRFGALPNDRDLQADLTGVEYGYDRHDAILLERKDDMRKRGLASPDDGDALALTFAYPVAEVEEEDEVAPPLVSWMAA
;
A
#
# COMPACT_ATOMS: atom_id res chain seq x y z
N MET A 1 2.54 9.25 10.05
CA MET A 1 1.23 9.04 10.71
C MET A 1 1.34 8.75 12.21
N ARG A 2 1.94 7.63 12.66
CA ARG A 2 1.97 7.24 14.09
C ARG A 2 2.34 8.37 15.06
N ASP A 3 3.40 9.11 14.76
CA ASP A 3 3.86 10.17 15.66
C ASP A 3 2.93 11.40 15.61
N TRP A 4 2.30 11.65 14.45
CA TRP A 4 1.29 12.69 14.27
C TRP A 4 0.01 12.41 15.06
N LEU A 5 -0.43 11.15 15.17
CA LEU A 5 -1.63 10.77 15.93
C LEU A 5 -1.60 11.20 17.42
N ARG A 6 -0.42 11.51 17.97
CA ARG A 6 -0.27 11.99 19.35
C ARG A 6 -0.82 13.41 19.57
N PHE A 7 -0.91 14.20 18.51
CA PHE A 7 -1.32 15.62 18.56
C PHE A 7 -2.24 16.03 17.39
N GLY A 8 -2.49 15.12 16.45
CA GLY A 8 -3.39 15.33 15.32
C GLY A 8 -4.84 15.53 15.76
N ALA A 9 -5.61 16.19 14.91
CA ALA A 9 -7.04 16.36 15.11
C ALA A 9 -7.79 15.31 14.27
N LEU A 10 -8.45 14.37 14.95
CA LEU A 10 -9.36 13.41 14.35
C LEU A 10 -10.78 13.62 14.91
N PRO A 11 -11.83 13.35 14.12
CA PRO A 11 -13.19 13.33 14.64
C PRO A 11 -13.33 12.24 15.71
N ASN A 12 -14.23 12.46 16.68
CA ASN A 12 -14.60 11.42 17.63
C ASN A 12 -15.58 10.44 16.97
N ASP A 13 -15.03 9.59 16.11
CA ASP A 13 -15.76 8.64 15.29
C ASP A 13 -15.36 7.20 15.65
N ARG A 14 -16.37 6.35 15.88
CA ARG A 14 -16.15 4.97 16.33
C ARG A 14 -15.67 4.06 15.21
N ASP A 15 -16.09 4.32 13.99
CA ASP A 15 -15.74 3.51 12.83
C ASP A 15 -14.28 3.81 12.46
N LEU A 16 -13.87 5.08 12.45
CA LEU A 16 -12.47 5.49 12.30
C LEU A 16 -11.57 4.90 13.41
N GLN A 17 -12.05 4.88 14.66
CA GLN A 17 -11.30 4.24 15.74
C GLN A 17 -11.13 2.74 15.50
N ALA A 18 -12.17 2.06 15.02
CA ALA A 18 -12.12 0.65 14.68
C ALA A 18 -11.15 0.38 13.52
N ASP A 19 -11.21 1.18 12.46
CA ASP A 19 -10.30 1.10 11.31
C ASP A 19 -8.83 1.21 11.73
N LEU A 20 -8.52 2.20 12.58
CA LEU A 20 -7.14 2.46 13.03
C LEU A 20 -6.59 1.44 14.02
N THR A 21 -7.46 0.63 14.65
CA THR A 21 -7.04 -0.32 15.70
C THR A 21 -7.32 -1.79 15.35
N GLY A 22 -8.12 -2.06 14.33
CA GLY A 22 -8.52 -3.41 13.93
C GLY A 22 -7.58 -4.11 12.94
N VAL A 23 -6.69 -3.38 12.28
CA VAL A 23 -5.72 -3.93 11.31
C VAL A 23 -4.59 -4.63 12.04
N GLU A 24 -4.35 -5.90 11.71
CA GLU A 24 -3.19 -6.65 12.19
C GLU A 24 -1.99 -6.52 11.24
N TYR A 25 -0.82 -7.01 11.69
CA TYR A 25 0.38 -7.06 10.86
C TYR A 25 1.14 -8.36 11.10
N GLY A 26 1.93 -8.74 10.11
CA GLY A 26 2.94 -9.78 10.18
C GLY A 26 4.27 -9.26 9.64
N TYR A 27 5.11 -10.20 9.19
CA TYR A 27 6.39 -9.91 8.58
C TYR A 27 6.52 -10.63 7.24
N ASP A 28 7.18 -9.99 6.28
CA ASP A 28 7.55 -10.64 5.03
C ASP A 28 8.86 -11.44 5.17
N ARG A 29 9.33 -12.02 4.06
CA ARG A 29 10.59 -12.79 3.99
C ARG A 29 11.86 -11.96 4.27
N HIS A 30 11.74 -10.65 4.37
CA HIS A 30 12.81 -9.68 4.61
C HIS A 30 12.66 -9.03 6.00
N ASP A 31 11.85 -9.61 6.89
CA ASP A 31 11.51 -9.07 8.23
C ASP A 31 10.89 -7.66 8.18
N ALA A 32 10.35 -7.23 7.04
CA ALA A 32 9.64 -5.98 6.92
C ALA A 32 8.20 -6.15 7.43
N ILE A 33 7.67 -5.11 8.08
CA ILE A 33 6.28 -5.09 8.54
C ILE A 33 5.36 -5.18 7.32
N LEU A 34 4.49 -6.19 7.32
CA LEU A 34 3.46 -6.40 6.31
C LEU A 34 2.09 -6.25 6.96
N LEU A 35 1.29 -5.30 6.49
CA LEU A 35 -0.07 -5.13 6.97
C LEU A 35 -0.97 -6.28 6.51
N GLU A 36 -1.98 -6.60 7.32
CA GLU A 36 -3.01 -7.58 6.99
C GLU A 36 -3.71 -7.24 5.67
N ARG A 37 -4.00 -8.26 4.85
CA ARG A 37 -4.70 -8.07 3.58
C ARG A 37 -6.19 -7.87 3.85
N LYS A 38 -6.85 -7.04 3.04
CA LYS A 38 -8.31 -6.79 3.12
C LYS A 38 -9.16 -8.07 3.09
N ASP A 39 -8.75 -9.06 2.30
CA ASP A 39 -9.47 -10.34 2.24
C ASP A 39 -9.36 -11.15 3.54
N ASP A 40 -8.26 -11.03 4.27
CA ASP A 40 -8.06 -11.73 5.54
C ASP A 40 -8.82 -11.05 6.67
N MET A 41 -8.88 -9.71 6.68
CA MET A 41 -9.80 -8.96 7.55
C MET A 41 -11.26 -9.41 7.35
N ARG A 42 -11.69 -9.53 6.08
CA ARG A 42 -13.04 -9.99 5.74
C ARG A 42 -13.32 -11.41 6.23
N LYS A 43 -12.35 -12.33 6.12
CA LYS A 43 -12.48 -13.70 6.66
C LYS A 43 -12.66 -13.72 8.18
N ARG A 44 -12.12 -12.74 8.89
CA ARG A 44 -12.30 -12.55 10.34
C ARG A 44 -13.61 -11.85 10.72
N GLY A 45 -14.44 -11.49 9.74
CA GLY A 45 -15.70 -10.77 9.96
C GLY A 45 -15.51 -9.27 10.18
N LEU A 46 -14.34 -8.72 9.86
CA LEU A 46 -14.07 -7.29 9.90
C LEU A 46 -14.33 -6.66 8.53
N ALA A 47 -14.81 -5.42 8.54
CA ALA A 47 -14.89 -4.61 7.34
C ALA A 47 -13.49 -4.17 6.88
N SER A 48 -13.39 -3.69 5.63
CA SER A 48 -12.18 -3.03 5.14
C SER A 48 -12.00 -1.69 5.88
N PRO A 49 -10.77 -1.31 6.27
CA PRO A 49 -10.49 -0.11 7.06
C PRO A 49 -10.37 1.12 6.17
N ASP A 50 -11.41 1.42 5.40
CA ASP A 50 -11.31 2.35 4.27
C ASP A 50 -11.00 3.80 4.71
N ASP A 51 -11.52 4.25 5.85
CA ASP A 51 -11.23 5.60 6.38
C ASP A 51 -9.81 5.67 6.96
N GLY A 52 -9.37 4.58 7.60
CA GLY A 52 -7.99 4.42 8.07
C GLY A 52 -6.97 4.46 6.93
N ASP A 53 -7.25 3.73 5.84
CA ASP A 53 -6.44 3.72 4.62
C ASP A 53 -6.37 5.12 3.98
N ALA A 54 -7.53 5.79 3.86
CA ALA A 54 -7.60 7.13 3.31
C ALA A 54 -6.74 8.13 4.11
N LEU A 55 -6.81 8.06 5.45
CA LEU A 55 -5.95 8.86 6.32
C LEU A 55 -4.47 8.53 6.12
N ALA A 56 -4.10 7.25 6.05
CA ALA A 56 -2.73 6.82 5.83
C ALA A 56 -2.14 7.37 4.52
N LEU A 57 -2.92 7.39 3.44
CA LEU A 57 -2.51 7.91 2.14
C LEU A 57 -2.14 9.40 2.17
N THR A 58 -2.69 10.19 3.11
CA THR A 58 -2.28 11.60 3.29
C THR A 58 -0.84 11.77 3.78
N PHE A 59 -0.21 10.70 4.28
CA PHE A 59 1.19 10.68 4.69
C PHE A 59 2.11 10.05 3.63
N ALA A 60 1.58 9.61 2.50
CA ALA A 60 2.39 9.06 1.42
C ALA A 60 3.29 10.13 0.81
N TYR A 61 4.53 9.77 0.52
CA TYR A 61 5.45 10.63 -0.24
C TYR A 61 5.35 10.28 -1.72
N PRO A 62 5.56 11.26 -2.63
CA PRO A 62 5.72 10.98 -4.04
C PRO A 62 6.84 9.94 -4.25
N VAL A 63 6.54 8.90 -5.02
CA VAL A 63 7.55 7.94 -5.48
C VAL A 63 8.08 8.45 -6.81
N ALA A 64 9.39 8.46 -7.00
CA ALA A 64 9.99 8.83 -8.28
C ALA A 64 9.46 7.89 -9.37
N GLU A 65 9.12 8.44 -10.53
CA GLU A 65 8.79 7.64 -11.70
C GLU A 65 10.03 6.80 -12.05
N VAL A 66 9.85 5.49 -12.14
CA VAL A 66 10.87 4.63 -12.72
C VAL A 66 10.75 4.88 -14.22
N GLU A 67 11.75 5.52 -14.82
CA GLU A 67 11.85 5.58 -16.28
C GLU A 67 11.92 4.13 -16.76
N GLU A 68 10.84 3.64 -17.37
CA GLU A 68 10.90 2.38 -18.10
C GLU A 68 11.92 2.61 -19.21
N GLU A 69 13.10 1.98 -19.10
CA GLU A 69 14.01 1.91 -20.24
C GLU A 69 13.23 1.21 -21.35
N ASP A 70 12.75 1.99 -22.33
CA ASP A 70 12.15 1.46 -23.55
C ASP A 70 13.07 0.35 -24.05
N GLU A 71 12.59 -0.89 -24.01
CA GLU A 71 13.32 -2.05 -24.51
C GLU A 71 13.57 -1.77 -25.99
N VAL A 72 14.77 -1.26 -26.31
CA VAL A 72 15.19 -1.02 -27.68
C VAL A 72 15.19 -2.37 -28.35
N ALA A 73 14.10 -2.67 -29.06
CA ALA A 73 13.98 -3.90 -29.83
C ALA A 73 15.27 -4.02 -30.67
N PRO A 74 15.99 -5.15 -30.59
CA PRO A 74 17.23 -5.30 -31.34
C PRO A 74 16.92 -5.03 -32.81
N PRO A 75 17.81 -4.30 -33.54
CA PRO A 75 17.54 -3.98 -34.92
C PRO A 75 17.25 -5.28 -35.68
N LEU A 76 16.17 -5.28 -36.47
CA LEU A 76 15.75 -6.44 -37.26
C LEU A 76 16.92 -6.89 -38.14
N VAL A 77 17.66 -7.90 -37.68
CA VAL A 77 18.73 -8.52 -38.46
C VAL A 77 18.03 -9.32 -39.56
N SER A 78 18.13 -8.82 -40.80
CA SER A 78 17.61 -9.48 -42.00
C SER A 78 18.27 -10.86 -42.16
N TRP A 79 17.55 -11.92 -41.80
CA TRP A 79 17.96 -13.31 -42.04
C TRP A 79 17.38 -13.89 -43.34
N MET A 80 16.94 -13.04 -44.29
CA MET A 80 16.41 -13.49 -45.58
C MET A 80 17.15 -12.87 -46.78
N ALA A 81 18.46 -13.11 -46.86
CA ALA A 81 19.17 -13.12 -48.13
C ALA A 81 19.70 -14.54 -48.36
N ALA A 82 18.85 -15.36 -48.97
CA ALA A 82 19.22 -16.60 -49.65
C ALA A 82 19.68 -16.28 -51.08
#